data_AF-A0A2V9XY02-F1
#
_entry.id   AF-A0A2V9XY02-F1
#
_cell.length_a   1.000
_cell.length_b   1.000
_cell.length_c   1.000
_cell.angle_alpha   90.00
_cell.angle_beta   90.00
_cell.angle_gamma   90.00
#
_symmetry.space_group_name_H-M   'P 1'
#
loop_
_entity.id
_entity.type
_entity.pdbx_description
1 polymer ?
#
loop_
_entity_poly.entity_id
_entity_poly.type
_entity_poly.pdbx_seq_one_letter_code
_entity_poly.pdbx_strand_id
1 'polypeptide(L)' 'MALQRAALNCKACDLWRNATQTVFGEGPTPARVMFVGEQPGDSEDKVGHPFVGPAGKLLDEALVEVGIDRSEVY' A
#
# COMPACT_ATOMS: atom_id res chain seq x y z
N MET A 1 -14.33 -2.05 -0.88
CA MET A 1 -14.92 -2.60 0.38
C MET A 1 -14.93 -4.14 0.43
N ALA A 2 -15.60 -4.88 -0.48
CA ALA A 2 -15.66 -6.34 -0.40
C ALA A 2 -14.28 -7.04 -0.55
N LEU A 3 -13.47 -6.59 -1.52
CA LEU A 3 -12.13 -7.15 -1.78
C LEU A 3 -11.17 -6.93 -0.61
N GLN A 4 -11.12 -5.72 -0.07
CA GLN A 4 -10.30 -5.41 1.10
C GLN A 4 -10.65 -6.32 2.29
N ARG A 5 -11.94 -6.52 2.58
CA ARG A 5 -12.37 -7.44 3.66
C ARG A 5 -11.95 -8.89 3.42
N ALA A 6 -12.01 -9.35 2.16
CA ALA A 6 -11.55 -10.69 1.81
C ALA A 6 -10.03 -10.83 1.99
N ALA A 7 -9.26 -9.81 1.61
CA ALA A 7 -7.80 -9.80 1.74
C ALA A 7 -7.34 -9.84 3.20
N LEU A 8 -8.01 -9.13 4.11
CA LEU A 8 -7.68 -9.09 5.55
C LEU A 8 -7.60 -10.47 6.23
N ASN A 9 -8.29 -11.48 5.68
CA ASN A 9 -8.31 -12.84 6.23
C ASN A 9 -7.70 -13.88 5.28
N CYS A 10 -6.93 -13.43 4.29
CA CYS A 10 -6.37 -14.31 3.27
C CYS A 10 -5.33 -15.27 3.88
N LYS A 11 -5.48 -16.56 3.58
CA LYS A 11 -4.53 -17.61 3.99
C LYS A 11 -4.05 -18.48 2.83
N ALA A 12 -4.08 -17.94 1.61
CA ALA A 12 -3.79 -18.69 0.38
C ALA A 12 -2.30 -19.00 0.14
N CYS A 13 -1.38 -18.41 0.90
CA CYS A 13 0.07 -18.68 0.86
C CYS A 13 0.69 -18.53 2.25
N ASP A 14 1.93 -18.94 2.49
CA ASP A 14 2.49 -18.91 3.85
C ASP A 14 2.84 -17.51 4.40
N LEU A 15 2.74 -16.45 3.58
CA LEU A 15 3.06 -15.08 4.01
C LEU A 15 2.20 -14.59 5.19
N TRP A 16 0.95 -15.03 5.30
CA TRP A 16 0.07 -14.64 6.40
C TRP A 16 0.58 -15.08 7.77
N ARG A 17 1.47 -16.08 7.84
CA ARG A 17 1.92 -16.66 9.12
C ARG A 17 2.83 -15.72 9.89
N ASN A 18 3.63 -14.92 9.17
CA ASN A 18 4.68 -14.08 9.75
C ASN A 18 4.38 -12.58 9.64
N ALA A 19 3.43 -12.17 8.80
CA ALA A 19 2.96 -10.80 8.72
C ALA A 19 2.13 -10.42 9.96
N THR A 20 2.25 -9.18 10.42
CA THR A 20 1.38 -8.61 11.45
C THR A 20 -0.04 -8.44 10.91
N GLN A 21 -0.18 -7.93 9.69
CA GLN A 21 -1.49 -7.71 9.09
C GLN A 21 -1.50 -7.54 7.56
N THR A 22 -2.71 -7.69 7.02
CA THR A 22 -3.26 -6.98 5.85
C THR A 22 -2.74 -5.59 5.50
N VAL A 23 -1.71 -5.39 4.65
CA VAL A 23 -1.53 -4.07 3.99
C VAL A 23 -2.18 -4.11 2.61
N PHE A 24 -3.37 -3.52 2.52
CA PHE A 24 -4.10 -3.39 1.25
C PHE A 24 -3.65 -2.11 0.51
N GLY A 25 -4.19 -1.86 -0.69
CA GLY A 25 -3.97 -0.59 -1.38
C GLY A 25 -4.88 0.53 -0.87
N GLU A 26 -4.42 1.77 -1.01
CA GLU A 26 -5.10 2.99 -0.53
C GLU A 26 -5.08 4.07 -1.60
N GLY A 27 -6.17 4.84 -1.68
CA GLY A 27 -6.31 5.91 -2.68
C GLY A 27 -7.75 6.04 -3.17
N PRO A 28 -8.03 7.01 -4.05
CA PRO A 28 -9.36 7.21 -4.60
C PRO A 28 -9.77 6.03 -5.48
N THR A 29 -11.08 5.79 -5.56
CA THR A 29 -11.67 4.87 -6.51
C THR A 29 -12.85 5.58 -7.18
N PRO A 30 -12.75 5.94 -8.48
CA PRO A 30 -11.66 5.62 -9.40
C PRO A 30 -10.41 6.51 -9.23
N ALA A 31 -9.22 5.93 -9.42
CA ALA A 31 -7.96 6.65 -9.63
C ALA A 31 -7.54 6.54 -11.10
N ARG A 32 -6.88 7.57 -11.63
CA ARG A 32 -6.36 7.54 -13.02
C ARG A 32 -5.04 6.80 -13.15
N VAL A 33 -4.26 6.76 -12.07
CA VAL A 33 -2.94 6.12 -11.98
C VAL A 33 -2.89 5.27 -10.72
N MET A 34 -2.28 4.09 -10.83
CA MET A 34 -2.02 3.16 -9.73
C MET A 34 -0.52 2.86 -9.66
N PHE A 35 0.09 3.00 -8.49
CA PHE A 35 1.46 2.62 -8.20
C PHE A 35 1.49 1.27 -7.50
N VAL A 36 2.18 0.29 -8.10
CA VAL A 36 2.29 -1.08 -7.56
C VAL A 36 3.73 -1.35 -7.17
N GLY A 37 3.97 -1.53 -5.87
CA GLY A 37 5.25 -1.98 -5.33
C GLY A 37 5.38 -3.51 -5.29
N GLU A 38 6.36 -4.02 -4.56
CA GLU A 38 6.60 -5.47 -4.42
C GLU A 38 5.74 -6.11 -3.32
N GLN A 39 6.01 -5.75 -2.06
CA GLN A 39 5.36 -6.27 -0.87
C GLN A 39 5.49 -5.26 0.29
N PRO A 40 4.70 -5.40 1.37
CA PRO A 40 4.87 -4.56 2.57
C PRO A 40 6.23 -4.77 3.23
N GLY A 41 6.89 -3.68 3.63
CA GLY A 41 8.05 -3.71 4.51
C GLY A 41 7.66 -3.75 5.99
N ASP A 42 8.65 -3.65 6.87
CA ASP A 42 8.44 -3.69 8.34
C ASP A 42 7.55 -2.54 8.83
N SER A 43 7.70 -1.33 8.28
CA SER A 43 6.89 -0.17 8.67
C SER A 43 5.45 -0.31 8.20
N GLU A 44 5.25 -0.72 6.95
CA GLU A 44 3.93 -0.98 6.36
C GLU A 44 3.21 -2.09 7.11
N ASP A 45 3.87 -3.22 7.38
CA ASP A 45 3.29 -4.36 8.10
C ASP A 45 2.82 -3.97 9.51
N LYS A 46 3.62 -3.18 10.24
CA LYS A 46 3.27 -2.71 11.59
C LYS A 46 2.12 -1.70 11.60
N VAL A 47 2.09 -0.81 10.61
CA VAL A 47 1.17 0.35 10.59
C VAL A 47 -0.11 0.06 9.81
N GLY A 48 -0.10 -0.88 8.87
CA GLY A 48 -1.26 -1.28 8.06
C GLY A 48 -1.49 -0.44 6.81
N HIS A 49 -0.56 0.47 6.49
CA HIS A 49 -0.66 1.43 5.38
C HIS A 49 0.50 1.23 4.38
N PRO A 50 0.27 1.29 3.06
CA PRO A 50 1.32 1.09 2.05
C PRO A 50 2.24 2.32 1.94
N PHE A 51 3.52 2.10 1.63
CA PHE A 51 4.50 3.15 1.38
C PHE A 51 4.66 4.18 2.53
N VAL A 52 4.76 3.73 3.77
CA VAL A 52 4.98 4.62 4.94
C VAL A 52 6.42 4.64 5.45
N GLY A 53 7.24 3.69 5.01
CA GLY A 53 8.66 3.60 5.33
C GLY A 53 9.56 4.51 4.48
N PRO A 54 10.90 4.36 4.57
CA PRO A 54 11.85 5.20 3.84
C PRO A 54 11.66 5.20 2.31
N ALA A 55 11.32 4.04 1.73
CA ALA A 55 11.04 3.95 0.29
C ALA A 55 9.75 4.69 -0.10
N GLY A 56 8.75 4.71 0.79
CA GLY A 56 7.53 5.48 0.59
C GLY A 56 7.78 6.99 0.61
N LYS A 57 8.65 7.47 1.51
CA LYS A 57 9.07 8.87 1.52
C LYS A 57 9.76 9.29 0.21
N LEU A 58 10.61 8.42 -0.34
CA LEU A 58 11.24 8.67 -1.63
C LEU A 58 10.21 8.72 -2.76
N LEU A 59 9.18 7.86 -2.73
CA LEU A 59 8.07 7.92 -3.67
C LEU A 59 7.32 9.25 -3.54
N ASP A 60 7.00 9.69 -2.33
CA ASP A 60 6.31 10.95 -2.08
C ASP A 60 7.11 12.15 -2.63
N GLU A 61 8.43 12.18 -2.39
CA GLU A 61 9.33 13.20 -2.93
C GLU A 61 9.32 13.22 -4.47
N ALA A 62 9.40 12.04 -5.10
CA ALA A 62 9.37 11.93 -6.56
C ALA A 62 8.03 12.38 -7.15
N LEU A 63 6.90 12.07 -6.50
CA LEU A 63 5.57 12.51 -6.93
C LEU A 63 5.44 14.03 -6.86
N VAL A 64 5.94 14.64 -5.78
CA VAL A 64 5.97 16.10 -5.62
C VAL A 64 6.81 16.75 -6.72
N GLU A 65 7.99 16.18 -7.04
CA GLU A 65 8.88 16.71 -8.09
C GLU A 65 8.21 16.75 -9.47
N VAL A 66 7.37 15.75 -9.78
CA VAL A 66 6.63 15.69 -11.05
C VAL A 66 5.22 16.30 -10.99
N GLY A 67 4.85 16.92 -9.86
CA GLY A 67 3.57 17.60 -9.69
C GLY A 67 2.35 16.67 -9.61
N ILE A 68 2.52 15.46 -9.09
CA ILE A 68 1.43 14.51 -8.83
C ILE A 68 1.07 14.56 -7.34
N ASP A 69 -0.20 14.84 -7.04
CA ASP A 69 -0.73 14.75 -5.68
C ASP A 69 -0.94 13.27 -5.29
N ARG A 70 -0.32 12.83 -4.17
CA ARG A 70 -0.44 11.47 -3.64
C ARG A 70 -1.89 11.07 -3.37
N SER A 71 -2.75 12.03 -3.03
CA SER A 71 -4.17 11.80 -2.75
C SER A 71 -5.02 11.53 -4.00
N GLU A 72 -4.48 11.77 -5.20
CA GLU A 72 -5.16 11.53 -6.48
C GLU A 72 -4.83 10.16 -7.10
N VAL A 73 -3.90 9.41 -6.50
CA VAL A 73 -3.39 8.14 -7.03
C VAL A 73 -3.67 6.98 -6.07
N TYR A 74 -3.71 5.75 -6.62
CA TYR A 74 -3.86 4.51 -5.85
C TYR A 74 -2.52 3.79 -5.69
#